data_AF-A0A960I1H4-F1
#
_entry.id   AF-A0A960I1H4-F1
#
_cell.length_a   1.000
_cell.length_b   1.000
_cell.length_c   1.000
_cell.angle_alpha   90.00
_cell.angle_beta   90.00
_cell.angle_gamma   90.00
#
_symmetry.space_group_name_H-M   'P 1'
#
loop_
_entity.id
_entity.type
_entity.pdbx_description
1 polymer ?
#
loop_
_entity_poly.entity_id
_entity_poly.type
_entity_poly.pdbx_seq_one_letter_code
_entity_poly.pdbx_strand_id
1 'polypeptide(L)'
;MERVASILERERELLESLLFKLVETRLILQANELRFLGRATGEVDLARTRCREIDLVRAATVDAHTPGASLRELASGAQEPWPGILRDHHDTLASVVAEIELTAHQNAELARLGLDAMKLTPVPAGAVAPSDDRTELNRLARGAALTSVLGTAARLRMPDLLLFLR
;
A
#
# COMPACT_ATOMS: atom_id res chain seq x y z
N MET A 1 16.44 14.25 19.16
CA MET A 1 15.00 14.47 18.90
C MET A 1 14.70 15.06 17.54
N GLU A 2 15.25 16.22 17.15
CA GLU A 2 14.95 16.85 15.85
C GLU A 2 15.12 15.93 14.63
N ARG A 3 16.24 15.20 14.56
CA ARG A 3 16.47 14.20 13.51
C ARG A 3 15.42 13.07 13.51
N VAL A 4 14.94 12.67 14.69
CA VAL A 4 13.86 11.67 14.82
C VAL A 4 12.54 12.26 14.31
N ALA A 5 12.16 13.46 14.73
CA ALA A 5 10.93 14.11 14.25
C ALA A 5 10.95 14.29 12.72
N SER A 6 12.08 14.75 12.16
CA SER A 6 12.25 14.92 10.71
C SER A 6 12.12 13.61 9.93
N ILE A 7 12.67 12.50 10.44
CA ILE A 7 12.52 11.21 9.75
C ILE A 7 11.08 10.67 9.82
N LEU A 8 10.36 10.91 10.92
CA LEU A 8 8.95 10.53 11.08
C LEU A 8 8.04 11.32 10.15
N GLU A 9 8.30 12.61 9.99
CA GLU A 9 7.63 13.45 9.00
C GLU A 9 7.84 12.90 7.58
N ARG A 10 9.10 12.60 7.23
CA ARG A 10 9.41 12.08 5.89
C ARG A 10 8.80 10.70 5.64
N GLU A 11 8.77 9.84 6.65
CA GLU A 11 8.11 8.54 6.57
C GLU A 11 6.61 8.70 6.37
N ARG A 12 5.95 9.60 7.11
CA ARG A 12 4.53 9.93 6.92
C ARG A 12 4.24 10.36 5.48
N GLU A 13 5.01 11.27 4.90
CA GLU A 13 4.82 11.73 3.52
C GLU A 13 4.89 10.57 2.51
N LEU A 14 5.80 9.61 2.72
CA LEU A 14 5.95 8.46 1.84
C LEU A 14 4.80 7.46 2.01
N LEU A 15 4.31 7.27 3.24
CA LEU A 15 3.12 6.48 3.52
C LEU A 15 1.86 7.11 2.92
N GLU A 16 1.67 8.42 3.03
CA GLU A 16 0.59 9.16 2.38
C GLU A 16 0.66 9.02 0.85
N SER A 17 1.87 9.09 0.28
CA SER A 17 2.07 8.82 -1.15
C SER A 17 1.68 7.39 -1.52
N LEU A 18 1.97 6.39 -0.67
CA LEU A 18 1.56 5.01 -0.90
C LEU A 18 0.03 4.86 -0.81
N LEU A 19 -0.59 5.46 0.21
CA LEU A 19 -2.04 5.49 0.36
C LEU A 19 -2.71 6.09 -0.89
N PHE A 20 -2.18 7.22 -1.38
CA PHE A 20 -2.66 7.85 -2.61
C PHE A 20 -2.63 6.87 -3.80
N LYS A 21 -1.54 6.10 -3.98
CA LYS A 21 -1.45 5.09 -5.06
C LYS A 21 -2.41 3.92 -4.89
N LEU A 22 -2.72 3.54 -3.65
CA LEU A 22 -3.75 2.54 -3.38
C LEU A 22 -5.15 3.06 -3.68
N VAL A 23 -5.44 4.32 -3.34
CA VAL A 23 -6.70 4.98 -3.70
C VAL A 23 -6.84 5.10 -5.22
N GLU A 24 -5.78 5.49 -5.93
CA GLU A 24 -5.74 5.54 -7.40
C GLU A 24 -6.07 4.17 -8.00
N THR A 25 -5.47 3.10 -7.47
CA THR A 25 -5.76 1.71 -7.88
C THR A 25 -7.22 1.35 -7.65
N ARG A 26 -7.81 1.74 -6.50
CA ARG A 26 -9.23 1.50 -6.17
C ARG A 26 -10.15 2.16 -7.19
N LEU A 27 -9.88 3.43 -7.51
CA LEU A 27 -10.68 4.19 -8.46
C LEU A 27 -10.62 3.58 -9.87
N ILE A 28 -9.45 3.11 -10.30
CA ILE A 28 -9.28 2.42 -11.58
C ILE A 28 -10.09 1.11 -11.62
N LEU A 29 -10.07 0.33 -10.53
CA LEU A 29 -10.86 -0.89 -10.40
C LEU A 29 -12.37 -0.60 -10.46
N GLN A 30 -12.84 0.40 -9.70
CA GLN A 30 -14.25 0.80 -9.66
C GLN A 30 -14.74 1.35 -11.01
N ALA A 31 -13.89 2.10 -11.73
CA ALA A 31 -14.18 2.59 -13.07
C ALA A 31 -14.08 1.50 -14.15
N ASN A 32 -13.66 0.28 -13.80
CA ASN A 32 -13.39 -0.83 -14.72
C ASN A 32 -12.38 -0.49 -15.83
N GLU A 33 -11.45 0.44 -15.56
CA GLU A 33 -10.43 0.90 -16.51
C GLU A 33 -9.16 0.05 -16.44
N LEU A 34 -9.33 -1.27 -16.59
CA LEU A 34 -8.29 -2.29 -16.33
C LEU A 34 -7.02 -2.12 -17.19
N ARG A 35 -7.09 -1.40 -18.30
CA ARG A 35 -5.91 -1.07 -19.14
C ARG A 35 -4.84 -0.28 -18.40
N PHE A 36 -5.21 0.49 -17.37
CA PHE A 36 -4.28 1.28 -16.55
C PHE A 36 -3.82 0.54 -15.29
N LEU A 37 -4.41 -0.60 -14.96
CA LEU A 37 -4.19 -1.28 -13.70
C LEU A 37 -2.74 -1.74 -13.52
N GLY A 38 -2.09 -2.21 -14.59
CA GLY A 38 -0.68 -2.57 -14.56
C GLY A 38 0.24 -1.39 -14.19
N ARG A 39 -0.05 -0.19 -14.72
CA ARG A 39 0.66 1.04 -14.35
C ARG A 39 0.42 1.38 -12.88
N ALA A 40 -0.84 1.34 -12.43
CA ALA A 40 -1.19 1.64 -11.06
C ALA A 40 -0.50 0.70 -10.05
N THR A 41 -0.49 -0.62 -10.31
CA THR A 41 0.21 -1.59 -9.44
C THR A 41 1.72 -1.36 -9.42
N GLY A 42 2.32 -0.92 -10.54
CA GLY A 42 3.73 -0.54 -10.60
C GLY A 42 4.06 0.67 -9.72
N GLU A 43 3.22 1.71 -9.77
CA GLU A 43 3.37 2.90 -8.90
C GLU A 43 3.21 2.56 -7.41
N VAL A 44 2.30 1.63 -7.06
CA VAL A 44 2.18 1.12 -5.69
C VAL A 44 3.46 0.39 -5.27
N ASP A 45 4.03 -0.46 -6.10
CA ASP A 45 5.27 -1.17 -5.78
C ASP A 45 6.48 -0.22 -5.65
N LEU A 46 6.54 0.85 -6.45
CA LEU A 46 7.54 1.92 -6.30
C LEU A 46 7.36 2.67 -4.96
N ALA A 47 6.14 3.10 -4.63
CA ALA A 47 5.85 3.79 -3.38
C ALA A 47 6.15 2.89 -2.16
N ARG A 48 5.77 1.61 -2.22
CA ARG A 48 6.08 0.61 -1.18
C ARG A 48 7.59 0.45 -1.00
N THR A 49 8.37 0.48 -2.07
CA THR A 49 9.83 0.34 -1.99
C THR A 49 10.44 1.53 -1.26
N ARG A 50 10.00 2.76 -1.57
CA ARG A 50 10.41 3.97 -0.85
C ARG A 50 10.04 3.94 0.63
N CYS A 51 8.86 3.41 0.96
CA CYS A 51 8.44 3.23 2.36
C CYS A 51 9.38 2.26 3.11
N ARG A 52 9.82 1.17 2.48
CA ARG A 52 10.78 0.26 3.10
C ARG A 52 12.15 0.89 3.28
N GLU A 53 12.61 1.69 2.32
CA GLU A 53 13.89 2.40 2.41
C GLU A 53 13.88 3.41 3.57
N ILE A 54 12.83 4.21 3.71
CA ILE A 54 12.73 5.19 4.80
C ILE A 54 12.58 4.53 6.16
N ASP A 55 11.86 3.41 6.25
CA ASP A 55 11.68 2.63 7.48
C ASP A 55 13.03 2.12 8.03
N LEU A 56 13.93 1.66 7.14
CA LEU A 56 15.29 1.28 7.53
C LEU A 56 16.09 2.49 8.06
N VAL A 57 15.95 3.65 7.43
CA VAL A 57 16.62 4.89 7.87
C VAL A 57 16.06 5.36 9.22
N ARG A 58 14.74 5.26 9.41
CA ARG A 58 14.07 5.52 10.69
C ARG A 58 14.58 4.58 11.76
N ALA A 59 14.59 3.28 11.52
CA ALA A 59 15.07 2.28 12.47
C ALA A 59 16.50 2.59 12.92
N ALA A 60 17.42 2.86 11.98
CA ALA A 60 18.80 3.23 12.30
C ALA A 60 18.90 4.58 13.07
N THR A 61 18.07 5.56 12.71
CA THR A 61 18.04 6.88 13.36
C THR A 61 17.53 6.81 14.79
N VAL A 62 16.47 6.02 15.02
CA VAL A 62 15.92 5.76 16.35
C VAL A 62 16.91 4.97 17.18
N ASP A 63 17.49 3.90 16.63
CA ASP A 63 18.42 3.03 17.36
C ASP A 63 19.67 3.78 17.82
N ALA A 64 20.21 4.67 16.98
CA ALA A 64 21.31 5.56 17.35
C ALA A 64 20.95 6.58 18.45
N HIS A 65 19.65 6.86 18.66
CA HIS A 65 19.20 7.80 19.68
C HIS A 65 18.78 7.11 20.98
N THR A 66 17.95 6.06 20.89
CA THR A 66 17.46 5.25 21.99
C THR A 66 17.18 3.84 21.45
N PRO A 67 18.13 2.91 21.61
CA PRO A 67 18.02 1.57 21.06
C PRO A 67 16.74 0.84 21.44
N GLY A 68 16.08 0.25 20.46
CA GLY A 68 14.87 -0.55 20.65
C GLY A 68 13.62 0.21 21.14
N ALA A 69 13.67 1.54 21.27
CA ALA A 69 12.55 2.30 21.79
C ALA A 69 11.39 2.38 20.80
N SER A 70 10.16 2.19 21.31
CA SER A 70 8.94 2.52 20.59
C SER A 70 8.75 4.05 20.51
N LEU A 71 7.89 4.51 19.60
CA LEU A 71 7.59 5.93 19.48
C LEU A 71 6.93 6.49 20.75
N ARG A 72 6.15 5.67 21.47
CA ARG A 72 5.56 6.08 22.75
C ARG A 72 6.60 6.18 23.86
N GLU A 73 7.57 5.25 23.88
CA GLU A 73 8.68 5.30 24.83
C GLU A 73 9.55 6.52 24.58
N LEU A 74 9.86 6.83 23.31
CA LEU A 74 10.55 8.05 22.90
C LEU A 74 9.80 9.31 23.36
N ALA A 75 8.47 9.37 23.14
CA ALA A 75 7.67 10.51 23.56
C ALA A 75 7.64 10.70 25.08
N SER A 76 7.62 9.59 25.83
CA SER A 76 7.53 9.61 27.30
C SER A 76 8.87 9.96 27.96
N GLY A 77 9.99 9.55 27.36
CA GLY A 77 11.34 9.83 27.86
C GLY A 77 11.91 11.18 27.41
N ALA A 78 11.25 11.87 26.48
CA ALA A 78 11.77 13.12 25.94
C ALA A 78 11.52 14.33 26.84
N GLN A 79 12.42 15.31 26.76
CA GLN A 79 12.23 16.63 27.36
C GLN A 79 11.38 17.53 26.45
N GLU A 80 10.76 18.56 27.01
CA GLU A 80 10.03 19.56 26.23
C GLU A 80 10.91 20.18 25.12
N PRO A 81 10.35 20.46 23.92
CA PRO A 81 8.94 20.40 23.54
C PRO A 81 8.47 19.05 22.93
N TRP A 82 9.33 18.03 22.96
CA TRP A 82 9.19 16.86 22.11
C TRP A 82 8.07 15.87 22.46
N PRO A 83 7.63 15.69 23.72
CA PRO A 83 6.60 14.71 24.05
C PRO A 83 5.29 14.91 23.27
N GLY A 84 4.83 16.16 23.12
CA GLY A 84 3.63 16.48 22.34
C GLY A 84 3.82 16.16 20.86
N ILE A 85 4.91 16.67 20.28
CA ILE A 85 5.25 16.50 18.86
C ILE A 85 5.30 15.02 18.47
N LEU A 86 5.97 14.18 19.28
CA LEU A 86 6.07 12.75 18.99
C LEU A 86 4.74 11.99 19.14
N ARG A 87 3.87 12.42 20.05
CA ARG A 87 2.50 11.86 20.14
C ARG A 87 1.67 12.22 18.90
N ASP A 88 1.77 13.46 18.42
CA ASP A 88 1.09 13.87 17.19
C ASP A 88 1.57 13.07 15.98
N HIS A 89 2.89 12.80 15.89
CA HIS A 89 3.43 11.89 14.89
C HIS A 89 2.91 10.46 15.05
N HIS A 90 2.82 9.95 16.28
CA HIS A 90 2.29 8.61 16.55
C HIS A 90 0.86 8.45 16.05
N ASP A 91 -0.03 9.37 16.42
CA ASP A 91 -1.43 9.35 16.04
C ASP A 91 -1.60 9.42 14.51
N THR A 92 -0.85 10.32 13.86
CA THR A 92 -0.93 10.51 12.41
C THR A 92 -0.39 9.29 11.65
N LEU A 93 0.77 8.76 12.04
CA LEU A 93 1.34 7.55 11.42
C LEU A 93 0.42 6.34 11.62
N ALA A 94 -0.13 6.15 12.81
CA ALA A 94 -1.07 5.07 13.09
C ALA A 94 -2.33 5.15 12.21
N SER A 95 -2.88 6.36 12.03
CA SER A 95 -4.03 6.59 11.14
C SER A 95 -3.71 6.21 9.69
N VAL A 96 -2.60 6.74 9.14
CA VAL A 96 -2.23 6.48 7.74
C VAL A 96 -1.96 5.00 7.50
N VAL A 97 -1.30 4.30 8.43
CA VAL A 97 -1.07 2.85 8.32
C VAL A 97 -2.40 2.08 8.30
N ALA A 98 -3.34 2.41 9.17
CA ALA A 98 -4.67 1.78 9.16
C ALA A 98 -5.42 2.01 7.85
N GLU A 99 -5.35 3.23 7.28
CA GLU A 99 -5.96 3.56 5.99
C GLU A 99 -5.32 2.81 4.82
N ILE A 100 -4.00 2.61 4.85
CA ILE A 100 -3.27 1.79 3.87
C ILE A 100 -3.76 0.34 3.92
N GLU A 101 -3.85 -0.25 5.11
CA GLU A 101 -4.30 -1.64 5.28
C GLU A 101 -5.74 -1.82 4.78
N LEU A 102 -6.64 -0.90 5.17
CA LEU A 102 -8.03 -0.91 4.72
C LEU A 102 -8.14 -0.79 3.20
N THR A 103 -7.43 0.18 2.60
CA THR A 103 -7.51 0.42 1.16
C THR A 103 -6.89 -0.73 0.35
N ALA A 104 -5.78 -1.30 0.84
CA ALA A 104 -5.19 -2.49 0.23
C ALA A 104 -6.14 -3.69 0.28
N HIS A 105 -6.83 -3.90 1.40
CA HIS A 105 -7.83 -4.95 1.53
C HIS A 105 -9.00 -4.76 0.54
N GLN A 106 -9.54 -3.54 0.45
CA GLN A 106 -10.61 -3.22 -0.50
C GLN A 106 -10.19 -3.44 -1.96
N ASN A 107 -8.96 -3.08 -2.32
CA ASN A 107 -8.42 -3.34 -3.65
C ASN A 107 -8.33 -4.84 -3.94
N ALA A 108 -7.91 -5.64 -2.96
CA ALA A 108 -7.86 -7.08 -3.11
C ALA A 108 -9.26 -7.70 -3.30
N GLU A 109 -10.25 -7.25 -2.54
CA GLU A 109 -11.63 -7.72 -2.68
C GLU A 109 -12.23 -7.35 -4.04
N LEU A 110 -12.05 -6.10 -4.50
CA LEU A 110 -12.47 -5.68 -5.84
C LEU A 110 -11.80 -6.52 -6.94
N ALA A 111 -10.51 -6.82 -6.79
CA ALA A 111 -9.79 -7.65 -7.75
C ALA A 111 -10.28 -9.10 -7.77
N ARG A 112 -10.62 -9.69 -6.62
CA ARG A 112 -11.23 -11.03 -6.52
C ARG A 112 -12.58 -11.08 -7.22
N LEU A 113 -13.45 -10.10 -6.93
CA LEU A 113 -14.75 -9.99 -7.58
C LEU A 113 -14.62 -9.88 -9.11
N GLY A 114 -13.66 -9.08 -9.59
CA GLY A 114 -13.36 -8.96 -11.01
C GLY A 114 -12.93 -10.30 -11.64
N LEU A 115 -12.06 -11.06 -10.97
CA LEU A 115 -11.62 -12.37 -11.44
C LEU A 115 -12.77 -13.39 -11.48
N ASP A 116 -13.64 -13.38 -10.48
CA ASP A 116 -14.78 -14.31 -10.43
C ASP A 116 -15.83 -13.99 -11.49
N ALA A 117 -16.10 -12.70 -11.74
CA ALA A 117 -16.96 -12.28 -12.85
C ALA A 117 -16.46 -12.76 -14.22
N MET A 118 -15.13 -12.80 -14.42
CA MET A 118 -14.53 -13.31 -15.65
C MET A 118 -14.63 -14.84 -15.79
N LYS A 119 -14.68 -15.59 -14.68
CA LYS A 119 -14.90 -17.05 -14.72
C LYS A 119 -16.34 -17.41 -15.09
N LEU A 120 -17.29 -16.56 -14.70
CA LEU A 120 -18.73 -16.82 -14.86
C LEU A 120 -19.29 -16.43 -16.22
N THR A 121 -18.56 -15.68 -17.06
CA THR A 121 -19.03 -15.29 -18.40
C THR A 121 -19.12 -16.54 -19.30
N PRO A 122 -20.33 -17.06 -19.61
CA PRO A 122 -20.47 -18.28 -20.42
C PRO A 122 -20.13 -17.94 -21.87
N VAL A 123 -19.27 -18.72 -22.51
CA VAL A 123 -19.11 -18.67 -23.97
C VAL A 123 -20.40 -19.24 -24.56
N PRO A 124 -21.17 -18.50 -25.38
CA PRO A 124 -22.39 -19.02 -25.97
C PRO A 124 -22.08 -20.26 -26.81
N ALA A 125 -22.62 -21.41 -26.38
CA ALA A 125 -22.50 -22.68 -27.07
C ALA A 125 -23.22 -22.60 -28.42
N GLY A 126 -22.48 -22.28 -29.48
CA GLY A 126 -23.00 -22.18 -30.84
C GLY A 126 -22.40 -21.06 -31.68
N ALA A 127 -21.72 -20.09 -31.08
CA ALA A 127 -20.94 -19.12 -31.86
C ALA A 127 -19.56 -19.72 -32.15
N VAL A 128 -19.38 -20.33 -33.32
CA VAL A 128 -18.05 -20.39 -33.96
C VAL A 128 -17.74 -18.98 -34.44
N ALA A 129 -17.57 -18.05 -33.49
CA ALA A 129 -16.76 -16.88 -33.77
C ALA A 129 -15.34 -17.44 -33.95
N PRO A 130 -14.60 -17.06 -35.00
CA PRO A 130 -13.16 -17.29 -34.99
C PRO A 130 -12.69 -16.75 -33.64
N SER A 131 -12.01 -17.58 -32.83
CA SER A 131 -11.39 -17.11 -31.61
C SER A 131 -10.38 -16.06 -32.05
N ASP A 132 -10.79 -14.80 -32.08
CA ASP A 132 -9.91 -13.71 -32.39
C ASP A 132 -8.85 -13.75 -31.30
N ASP A 133 -7.64 -14.17 -31.65
CA ASP A 133 -6.50 -14.30 -30.72
C ASP A 133 -6.37 -13.03 -29.86
N ARG A 134 -6.75 -11.89 -30.42
CA ARG A 134 -6.76 -10.58 -29.75
C ARG A 134 -7.79 -10.47 -28.63
N THR A 135 -8.95 -11.10 -28.74
CA THR A 135 -9.99 -11.14 -27.70
C THR A 135 -9.55 -12.01 -26.53
N GLU A 136 -8.98 -13.18 -26.80
CA GLU A 136 -8.42 -14.05 -25.75
C GLU A 136 -7.22 -13.40 -25.07
N LEU A 137 -6.33 -12.76 -25.84
CA LEU A 137 -5.19 -12.01 -25.31
C LEU A 137 -5.64 -10.88 -24.38
N ASN A 138 -6.70 -10.15 -24.74
CA ASN A 138 -7.29 -9.11 -23.90
C ASN A 138 -7.88 -9.67 -22.61
N ARG A 139 -8.54 -10.83 -22.66
CA ARG A 139 -9.06 -11.52 -21.47
C ARG A 139 -7.92 -11.95 -20.54
N LEU A 140 -6.87 -12.57 -21.08
CA LEU A 140 -5.69 -12.97 -20.31
C LEU A 140 -4.98 -11.78 -19.68
N ALA A 141 -4.80 -10.68 -20.42
CA ALA A 141 -4.19 -9.45 -19.92
C ALA A 141 -4.98 -8.84 -18.76
N ARG A 142 -6.32 -8.82 -18.83
CA ARG A 142 -7.19 -8.37 -17.73
C ARG A 142 -7.05 -9.26 -16.50
N GLY A 143 -7.06 -10.59 -16.67
CA GLY A 143 -6.87 -11.52 -15.56
C GLY A 143 -5.50 -11.37 -14.89
N ALA A 144 -4.44 -11.17 -15.68
CA ALA A 144 -3.10 -10.91 -15.18
C ALA A 144 -3.04 -9.59 -14.39
N ALA A 145 -3.69 -8.53 -14.88
CA ALA A 145 -3.74 -7.24 -14.20
C ALA A 145 -4.45 -7.32 -12.84
N LEU A 146 -5.58 -8.02 -12.75
CA LEU A 146 -6.28 -8.25 -11.47
C LEU A 146 -5.44 -9.11 -10.51
N THR A 147 -4.76 -10.13 -11.03
CA THR A 147 -3.84 -10.96 -10.24
C THR A 147 -2.66 -10.14 -9.70
N SER A 148 -2.15 -9.16 -10.46
CA SER A 148 -1.11 -8.23 -10.02
C SER A 148 -1.54 -7.48 -8.75
N VAL A 149 -2.79 -6.97 -8.71
CA VAL A 149 -3.34 -6.27 -7.54
C VAL A 149 -3.28 -7.13 -6.29
N LEU A 150 -3.69 -8.41 -6.40
CA LEU A 150 -3.63 -9.35 -5.29
C LEU A 150 -2.20 -9.59 -4.81
N GLY A 151 -1.26 -9.73 -5.75
CA GLY A 151 0.15 -9.87 -5.45
C GLY A 151 0.71 -8.64 -4.72
N THR A 152 0.37 -7.45 -5.18
CA THR A 152 0.81 -6.20 -4.55
C THR A 152 0.22 -6.05 -3.14
N ALA A 153 -1.07 -6.32 -2.96
CA ALA A 153 -1.72 -6.27 -1.65
C ALA A 153 -1.07 -7.22 -0.64
N ALA A 154 -0.73 -8.45 -1.06
CA ALA A 154 -0.05 -9.42 -0.20
C ALA A 154 1.37 -8.97 0.26
N ARG A 155 2.03 -8.08 -0.50
CA ARG A 155 3.37 -7.57 -0.20
C ARG A 155 3.41 -6.33 0.69
N LEU A 156 2.27 -5.71 1.02
CA LEU A 156 2.15 -4.47 1.80
C LEU A 156 2.34 -4.64 3.32
N ARG A 157 3.16 -5.60 3.74
CA ARG A 157 3.46 -5.81 5.17
C ARG A 157 4.40 -4.70 5.68
N MET A 158 4.08 -4.16 6.86
CA MET A 158 4.88 -3.14 7.56
C MET A 158 5.15 -3.55 9.03
N PRO A 159 5.73 -4.72 9.29
CA PRO A 159 5.87 -5.24 10.66
C PRO A 159 6.74 -4.35 11.55
N ASP A 160 7.84 -3.81 11.02
CA ASP A 160 8.78 -3.01 11.81
C ASP A 160 8.18 -1.65 12.21
N LEU A 161 7.46 -1.01 11.30
CA LEU A 161 6.70 0.20 11.61
C LEU A 161 5.60 -0.07 12.65
N LEU A 162 4.85 -1.17 12.52
CA LEU A 162 3.82 -1.53 13.50
C LEU A 162 4.42 -1.83 14.88
N LEU A 163 5.62 -2.43 14.95
CA LEU A 163 6.33 -2.63 16.22
C LEU A 163 6.76 -1.29 16.82
N PHE A 164 7.28 -0.39 16.00
CA PHE A 164 7.71 0.94 16.45
C PHE A 164 6.54 1.81 16.94
N LEU A 165 5.35 1.64 16.36
CA LEU A 165 4.13 2.36 16.77
C LEU A 165 3.45 1.76 18.02
N ARG A 166 3.97 0.70 18.64
CA ARG A 166 3.39 0.15 19.88
C ARG A 166 3.55 1.08 21.07
#